data_AF-A0A7W8A9T3-F1
#
_entry.id   AF-A0A7W8A9T3-F1
#
_cell.length_a   1.000
_cell.length_b   1.000
_cell.length_c   1.000
_cell.angle_alpha   90.00
_cell.angle_beta   90.00
_cell.angle_gamma   90.00
#
_symmetry.space_group_name_H-M   'P 1'
#
loop_
_entity.id
_entity.type
_entity.pdbx_description
1 polymer ?
#
loop_
_entity_poly.entity_id
_entity_poly.type
_entity_poly.pdbx_seq_one_letter_code
_entity_poly.pdbx_strand_id
1 'polypeptide(L)'
;MINHIEKALSRETNLHTNLQFRPGDTTSNRFIEYPPHKNTTGTERPKDIPGNYRAAPNTTEGAALWRGTDDGYAKNRAIFSGHRFWMHRGFPEEFYMKESYGSNYCKYYNSDLYAIHGNGALRCDEYPFASTQEGTAKDKINYSVQAVFTSYNARHGEALQAFYSQYRLLTYGPVNTITKVSDSPFWVQIVE
;
A
#
# COMPACT_ATOMS: atom_id res chain seq x y z
N MET A 1 10.06 1.27 12.76
CA MET A 1 8.62 1.62 12.80
C MET A 1 7.90 0.69 11.84
N ILE A 2 7.40 -0.45 12.35
CA ILE A 2 6.67 -1.48 11.59
C ILE A 2 5.14 -1.39 11.87
N ASN A 3 4.76 -0.51 12.79
CA ASN A 3 3.41 -0.35 13.33
C ASN A 3 2.33 -0.10 12.24
N HIS A 4 2.70 0.43 11.07
CA HIS A 4 1.73 0.64 10.00
C HIS A 4 1.36 -0.66 9.27
N ILE A 5 2.32 -1.57 9.07
CA ILE A 5 2.09 -2.88 8.46
C ILE A 5 1.27 -3.72 9.44
N GLU A 6 1.62 -3.68 10.72
CA GLU A 6 0.85 -4.33 11.79
C GLU A 6 -0.63 -3.91 11.76
N LYS A 7 -0.89 -2.61 11.66
CA LYS A 7 -2.26 -2.08 11.51
C LYS A 7 -2.90 -2.49 10.18
N ALA A 8 -2.14 -2.58 9.10
CA ALA A 8 -2.67 -2.97 7.80
C ALA A 8 -3.13 -4.45 7.75
N LEU A 9 -2.44 -5.31 8.51
CA LEU A 9 -2.66 -6.76 8.55
C LEU A 9 -3.94 -7.20 9.27
N SER A 10 -4.57 -6.32 10.07
CA SER A 10 -5.78 -6.65 10.83
C SER A 10 -6.95 -5.77 10.40
N ARG A 11 -8.10 -6.38 10.06
CA ARG A 11 -9.33 -5.63 9.74
C ARG A 11 -9.83 -4.75 10.88
N GLU A 12 -9.55 -5.11 12.13
CA GLU A 12 -9.95 -4.34 13.31
C GLU A 12 -9.22 -2.99 13.38
N THR A 13 -8.05 -2.89 12.74
CA THR A 13 -7.19 -1.71 12.81
C THR A 13 -6.94 -1.06 11.46
N ASN A 14 -7.14 -1.79 10.35
CA ASN A 14 -6.82 -1.29 9.02
C ASN A 14 -7.80 -0.22 8.51
N LEU A 15 -8.99 -0.09 9.10
CA LEU A 15 -9.93 1.00 8.78
C LEU A 15 -9.34 2.40 9.06
N HIS A 16 -8.34 2.48 9.94
CA HIS A 16 -7.64 3.72 10.31
C HIS A 16 -6.35 3.94 9.51
N THR A 17 -6.03 3.04 8.58
CA THR A 17 -4.84 3.19 7.74
C THR A 17 -5.13 4.05 6.52
N ASN A 18 -4.13 4.80 6.06
CA ASN A 18 -4.28 5.60 4.86
C ASN A 18 -4.15 4.72 3.62
N LEU A 19 -4.90 4.94 2.55
CA LEU A 19 -6.05 5.83 2.44
C LEU A 19 -7.29 5.23 3.11
N GLN A 20 -8.19 6.06 3.63
CA GLN A 20 -9.44 5.56 4.18
C GLN A 20 -10.33 4.95 3.09
N PHE A 21 -11.00 3.84 3.41
CA PHE A 21 -11.99 3.19 2.55
C PHE A 21 -13.39 3.50 3.05
N ARG A 22 -14.33 3.90 2.17
CA ARG A 22 -15.67 4.37 2.55
C ARG A 22 -16.78 3.72 1.72
N PRO A 23 -18.03 3.72 2.22
CA PRO A 23 -19.19 3.31 1.44
C PRO A 23 -19.25 4.03 0.09
N GLY A 24 -19.40 3.27 -1.00
CA GLY A 24 -19.48 3.82 -2.35
C GLY A 24 -18.14 3.92 -3.08
N ASP A 25 -17.02 3.76 -2.37
CA ASP A 25 -15.73 3.62 -3.05
C ASP A 25 -15.69 2.28 -3.80
N THR A 26 -15.22 2.31 -5.05
CA THR A 26 -15.06 1.11 -5.88
C THR A 26 -13.69 1.11 -6.56
N THR A 27 -13.14 -0.07 -6.83
CA THR A 27 -11.82 -0.25 -7.46
C THR A 27 -11.83 0.13 -8.94
N SER A 28 -12.97 -0.08 -9.61
CA SER A 28 -13.16 0.08 -11.06
C SER A 28 -13.45 1.52 -11.50
N ASN A 29 -14.07 2.35 -10.68
CA ASN A 29 -14.49 3.72 -11.05
C ASN A 29 -13.75 4.82 -10.30
N ARG A 30 -12.67 4.48 -9.58
CA ARG A 30 -11.92 5.47 -8.82
C ARG A 30 -11.06 6.33 -9.74
N PHE A 31 -11.37 7.61 -9.77
CA PHE A 31 -10.54 8.62 -10.40
C PHE A 31 -9.26 8.81 -9.57
N ILE A 32 -8.11 8.47 -10.16
CA ILE A 32 -6.79 8.64 -9.54
C ILE A 32 -6.46 10.11 -9.22
N GLU A 33 -7.22 11.04 -9.79
CA GLU A 33 -7.08 12.47 -9.54
C GLU A 33 -7.85 12.93 -8.28
N TYR A 34 -8.66 12.07 -7.66
CA TYR A 34 -9.52 12.41 -6.53
C TYR A 34 -9.34 11.40 -5.38
N PRO A 35 -8.29 11.54 -4.55
CA PRO A 35 -8.12 10.71 -3.37
C PRO A 35 -9.24 10.95 -2.32
N PRO A 36 -9.64 9.91 -1.57
CA PRO A 36 -10.54 10.04 -0.43
C PRO A 36 -10.03 11.06 0.57
N HIS A 37 -10.97 11.75 1.22
CA HIS A 37 -10.65 12.76 2.21
C HIS A 37 -9.76 12.19 3.34
N LYS A 38 -8.75 12.95 3.80
CA LYS A 38 -7.83 12.48 4.85
C LYS A 38 -8.45 12.43 6.25
N ASN A 39 -9.42 13.30 6.52
CA ASN A 39 -10.10 13.32 7.82
C ASN A 39 -11.10 12.17 7.93
N THR A 40 -11.07 11.48 9.06
CA THR A 40 -12.05 10.47 9.45
C THR A 40 -13.46 11.06 9.52
N THR A 41 -14.42 10.36 8.94
CA THR A 41 -15.85 10.70 8.95
C THR A 41 -16.67 9.76 9.84
N GLY A 42 -16.07 8.71 10.40
CA GLY A 42 -16.75 7.69 11.22
C GLY A 42 -17.50 6.66 10.38
N THR A 43 -17.38 6.74 9.06
CA THR A 43 -18.02 5.83 8.10
C THR A 43 -17.00 4.94 7.40
N GLU A 44 -15.74 4.99 7.83
CA GLU A 44 -14.67 4.17 7.29
C GLU A 44 -14.96 2.68 7.43
N ARG A 45 -14.53 1.91 6.42
CA ARG A 45 -14.68 0.46 6.36
C ARG A 45 -13.31 -0.21 6.42
N PRO A 46 -13.21 -1.40 7.03
CA PRO A 46 -12.03 -2.23 6.93
C PRO A 46 -11.71 -2.57 5.46
N LYS A 47 -10.42 -2.64 5.16
CA LYS A 47 -9.91 -3.00 3.83
C LYS A 47 -9.72 -4.51 3.71
N ASP A 48 -9.83 -4.99 2.49
CA ASP A 48 -9.56 -6.37 2.09
C ASP A 48 -8.06 -6.58 1.82
N ILE A 49 -7.24 -6.53 2.88
CA ILE A 49 -5.77 -6.65 2.78
C ILE A 49 -5.31 -8.08 3.16
N PRO A 50 -4.59 -8.79 2.27
CA PRO A 50 -4.07 -10.14 2.53
C PRO A 50 -2.69 -10.16 3.21
N GLY A 51 -2.23 -11.37 3.52
CA GLY A 51 -0.86 -11.67 3.92
C GLY A 51 -0.64 -11.76 5.43
N ASN A 52 -1.67 -11.82 6.26
CA ASN A 52 -1.52 -12.01 7.70
C ASN A 52 -1.33 -13.50 8.02
N TYR A 53 -0.13 -13.85 8.47
CA TYR A 53 0.22 -15.23 8.85
C TYR A 53 -0.65 -15.79 9.98
N ARG A 54 -1.13 -14.93 10.89
CA ARG A 54 -1.94 -15.34 12.04
C ARG A 54 -3.45 -15.43 11.74
N ALA A 55 -3.89 -14.95 10.59
CA ALA A 55 -5.30 -15.00 10.20
C ALA A 55 -5.67 -16.38 9.67
N ALA A 56 -6.96 -16.74 9.78
CA ALA A 56 -7.44 -18.02 9.29
C ALA A 56 -7.31 -18.10 7.75
N PRO A 57 -6.79 -19.20 7.16
CA PRO A 57 -6.48 -19.29 5.74
C PRO A 57 -7.67 -19.08 4.78
N ASN A 58 -8.90 -19.21 5.29
CA ASN A 58 -10.14 -19.02 4.53
C ASN A 58 -10.70 -17.59 4.61
N THR A 59 -9.97 -16.64 5.20
CA THR A 59 -10.34 -15.23 5.22
C THR A 59 -9.48 -14.42 4.25
N THR A 60 -9.94 -13.19 3.97
CA THR A 60 -9.17 -12.25 3.15
C THR A 60 -7.81 -11.95 3.75
N GLU A 61 -7.70 -11.73 5.07
CA GLU A 61 -6.41 -11.46 5.71
C GLU A 61 -5.48 -12.66 5.66
N GLY A 62 -6.02 -13.88 5.79
CA GLY A 62 -5.23 -15.13 5.73
C GLY A 62 -4.82 -15.54 4.32
N ALA A 63 -5.33 -14.88 3.28
CA ALA A 63 -4.88 -15.12 1.91
C ALA A 63 -3.39 -14.78 1.75
N ALA A 64 -2.67 -15.58 0.98
CA ALA A 64 -1.23 -15.40 0.80
C ALA A 64 -0.88 -14.20 -0.09
N LEU A 65 0.33 -13.69 0.09
CA LEU A 65 1.00 -12.80 -0.85
C LEU A 65 1.83 -13.61 -1.85
N TRP A 66 1.97 -13.06 -3.05
CA TRP A 66 2.82 -13.60 -4.10
C TRP A 66 3.84 -12.56 -4.51
N ARG A 67 5.11 -12.95 -4.66
CA ARG A 67 6.12 -12.05 -5.21
C ARG A 67 5.71 -11.66 -6.63
N GLY A 68 5.53 -10.37 -6.88
CA GLY A 68 5.15 -9.85 -8.19
C GLY A 68 6.31 -9.84 -9.18
N THR A 69 6.01 -9.71 -10.46
CA THR A 69 7.01 -9.46 -11.52
C THR A 69 7.51 -8.01 -11.46
N ASP A 70 8.63 -7.73 -12.13
CA ASP A 70 9.16 -6.36 -12.24
C ASP A 70 8.16 -5.40 -12.90
N ASP A 71 7.41 -5.88 -13.90
CA ASP A 71 6.31 -5.11 -14.51
C ASP A 71 5.18 -4.83 -13.52
N GLY A 72 4.84 -5.81 -12.67
CA GLY A 72 3.85 -5.66 -11.61
C GLY A 72 4.30 -4.63 -10.58
N TYR A 73 5.58 -4.69 -10.18
CA TYR A 73 6.20 -3.71 -9.31
C TYR A 73 6.13 -2.30 -9.91
N ALA A 74 6.52 -2.12 -11.17
CA ALA A 74 6.46 -0.82 -11.84
C ALA A 74 5.03 -0.25 -11.87
N LYS A 75 4.03 -1.10 -12.15
CA LYS A 75 2.61 -0.72 -12.11
C LYS A 75 2.14 -0.31 -10.72
N ASN A 76 2.51 -1.05 -9.67
CA ASN A 76 2.19 -0.71 -8.28
C ASN A 76 2.79 0.65 -7.90
N ARG A 77 4.05 0.90 -8.26
CA ARG A 77 4.73 2.18 -7.99
C ARG A 77 4.15 3.36 -8.79
N ALA A 78 3.66 3.11 -10.00
CA ALA A 78 3.05 4.14 -10.85
C ALA A 78 1.75 4.71 -10.24
N ILE A 79 0.95 3.91 -9.52
CA ILE A 79 -0.26 4.41 -8.83
C ILE A 79 0.05 5.59 -7.90
N PHE A 80 1.27 5.64 -7.36
CA PHE A 80 1.72 6.65 -6.43
C PHE A 80 2.62 7.71 -7.02
N SER A 81 2.88 7.75 -8.33
CA SER A 81 3.86 8.71 -8.86
C SER A 81 3.46 9.25 -10.21
N GLY A 82 3.75 10.53 -10.43
CA GLY A 82 3.54 11.15 -11.75
C GLY A 82 2.07 11.39 -12.10
N HIS A 83 1.21 11.57 -11.10
CA HIS A 83 -0.19 11.93 -11.35
C HIS A 83 -0.55 13.21 -10.60
N ARG A 84 -1.32 14.05 -11.28
CA ARG A 84 -2.00 15.21 -10.67
C ARG A 84 -3.17 14.70 -9.83
N PHE A 85 -3.42 15.35 -8.69
CA PHE A 85 -4.63 15.08 -7.92
C PHE A 85 -5.09 16.30 -7.14
N TRP A 86 -6.40 16.37 -6.97
CA TRP A 86 -7.15 17.35 -6.21
C TRP A 86 -7.30 16.85 -4.78
N MET A 87 -6.74 17.59 -3.84
CA MET A 87 -6.83 17.25 -2.42
C MET A 87 -7.83 18.16 -1.75
N HIS A 88 -8.79 17.58 -1.04
CA HIS A 88 -9.57 18.34 -0.06
C HIS A 88 -8.76 18.52 1.22
N ARG A 89 -8.59 19.77 1.68
CA ARG A 89 -7.97 20.07 2.99
C ARG A 89 -8.99 20.26 4.11
N GLY A 90 -10.26 19.97 3.84
CA GLY A 90 -11.41 20.39 4.62
C GLY A 90 -12.25 21.38 3.80
N PHE A 91 -13.57 21.28 3.89
CA PHE A 91 -14.47 22.18 3.17
C PHE A 91 -14.15 23.65 3.48
N PRO A 92 -14.06 24.56 2.49
CA PRO A 92 -14.30 24.39 1.05
C PRO A 92 -13.02 24.32 0.18
N GLU A 93 -11.82 24.18 0.75
CA GLU A 93 -10.57 24.37 0.00
C GLU A 93 -10.07 23.07 -0.66
N GLU A 94 -10.21 23.03 -1.99
CA GLU A 94 -9.47 22.10 -2.84
C GLU A 94 -8.08 22.66 -3.14
N PHE A 95 -7.04 21.90 -2.80
CA PHE A 95 -5.67 22.21 -3.17
C PHE A 95 -5.23 21.26 -4.29
N TYR A 96 -4.66 21.84 -5.33
CA TYR A 96 -4.16 21.11 -6.49
C TYR A 96 -2.67 20.76 -6.33
N MET A 97 -2.34 19.46 -6.35
CA MET A 97 -0.96 19.03 -6.58
C MET A 97 -0.72 18.86 -8.08
N LYS A 98 0.12 19.73 -8.64
CA LYS A 98 0.63 19.61 -10.01
C LYS A 98 1.29 18.26 -10.22
N GLU A 99 1.23 17.77 -11.45
CA GLU A 99 2.01 16.61 -11.87
C GLU A 99 3.49 16.90 -11.64
N SER A 100 4.08 16.16 -10.71
CA SER A 100 5.47 16.28 -10.32
C SER A 100 5.94 14.92 -9.83
N TYR A 101 7.22 14.62 -10.00
CA TYR A 101 7.86 13.45 -9.37
C TYR A 101 7.57 13.38 -7.86
N GLY A 102 7.37 14.54 -7.23
CA GLY A 102 7.04 14.64 -5.82
C GLY A 102 5.56 14.45 -5.46
N SER A 103 4.63 14.34 -6.40
CA SER A 103 3.18 14.26 -6.13
C SER A 103 2.74 12.81 -5.92
N ASN A 104 2.35 12.47 -4.69
CA ASN A 104 1.87 11.14 -4.35
C ASN A 104 0.85 11.15 -3.20
N TYR A 105 -0.01 10.13 -3.15
CA TYR A 105 -1.03 9.99 -2.09
C TYR A 105 -0.41 9.95 -0.69
N CYS A 106 0.78 9.38 -0.54
CA CYS A 106 1.47 9.35 0.75
C CYS A 106 1.71 10.74 1.32
N LYS A 107 2.14 11.69 0.48
CA LYS A 107 2.37 13.08 0.90
C LYS A 107 1.07 13.80 1.24
N TYR A 108 -0.02 13.47 0.57
CA TYR A 108 -1.32 14.00 0.96
C TYR A 108 -1.71 13.56 2.37
N TYR A 109 -1.73 12.24 2.60
CA TYR A 109 -2.17 11.66 3.88
C TYR A 109 -1.17 11.89 5.03
N ASN A 110 0.11 12.15 4.73
CA ASN A 110 1.16 12.37 5.71
C ASN A 110 1.80 13.76 5.56
N SER A 111 1.02 14.74 5.08
CA SER A 111 1.50 16.09 4.76
C SER A 111 2.23 16.76 5.92
N ASP A 112 1.73 16.55 7.15
CA ASP A 112 2.33 17.09 8.37
C ASP A 112 3.74 16.51 8.61
N LEU A 113 3.93 15.20 8.41
CA LEU A 113 5.25 14.56 8.55
C LEU A 113 6.24 15.08 7.49
N TYR A 114 5.79 15.23 6.25
CA TYR A 114 6.62 15.78 5.18
C TYR A 114 6.98 17.26 5.40
N ALA A 115 6.08 18.05 6.02
CA ALA A 115 6.37 19.43 6.39
C ALA A 115 7.42 19.52 7.51
N ILE A 116 7.36 18.62 8.50
CA ILE A 116 8.29 18.59 9.64
C ILE A 116 9.68 18.09 9.22
N HIS A 117 9.75 17.00 8.46
CA HIS A 117 11.02 16.29 8.19
C HIS A 117 11.59 16.54 6.80
N GLY A 118 10.81 17.12 5.88
CA GLY A 118 11.22 17.39 4.51
C GLY A 118 11.11 16.18 3.56
N ASN A 119 11.06 16.47 2.27
CA ASN A 119 10.80 15.49 1.20
C ASN A 119 11.89 14.40 1.05
N GLY A 120 13.14 14.66 1.44
CA GLY A 120 14.24 13.70 1.32
C GLY A 120 14.36 12.73 2.50
N ALA A 121 13.81 13.11 3.66
CA ALA A 121 13.93 12.31 4.88
C ALA A 121 12.93 11.15 4.93
N LEU A 122 11.80 11.27 4.21
CA LEU A 122 10.72 10.30 4.24
C LEU A 122 10.54 9.62 2.88
N ARG A 123 10.15 8.35 2.92
CA ARG A 123 9.65 7.58 1.78
C ARG A 123 8.27 7.06 2.10
N CYS A 124 7.51 6.78 1.04
CA CYS A 124 6.24 6.08 1.19
C CYS A 124 6.49 4.57 1.30
N ASP A 125 6.10 4.03 2.44
CA ASP A 125 5.96 2.60 2.67
C ASP A 125 4.53 2.19 2.32
N GLU A 126 4.37 1.00 1.73
CA GLU A 126 3.07 0.52 1.23
C GLU A 126 2.86 -0.95 1.59
N TYR A 127 1.63 -1.30 1.96
CA TYR A 127 1.22 -2.68 2.24
C TYR A 127 -0.16 -3.00 1.63
N PRO A 128 -0.35 -4.08 0.87
CA PRO A 128 0.67 -5.06 0.45
C PRO A 128 1.83 -4.41 -0.31
N PHE A 129 3.01 -5.02 -0.20
CA PHE A 129 4.25 -4.41 -0.72
C PHE A 129 4.18 -4.18 -2.23
N ALA A 130 4.85 -3.14 -2.73
CA ALA A 130 4.99 -2.90 -4.17
C ALA A 130 5.49 -4.12 -4.94
N SER A 131 6.32 -4.94 -4.29
CA SER A 131 6.92 -6.15 -4.83
C SER A 131 5.98 -7.36 -4.82
N THR A 132 4.70 -7.22 -4.48
CA THR A 132 3.72 -8.31 -4.52
C THR A 132 2.69 -8.14 -5.62
N GLN A 133 2.09 -9.26 -6.03
CA GLN A 133 0.96 -9.26 -6.97
C GLN A 133 -0.25 -8.54 -6.38
N GLU A 134 -0.43 -8.63 -5.06
CA GLU A 134 -1.47 -7.97 -4.26
C GLU A 134 -1.23 -6.48 -4.04
N GLY A 135 -0.12 -5.94 -4.56
CA GLY A 135 0.20 -4.53 -4.46
C GLY A 135 -0.87 -3.63 -5.08
N THR A 136 -0.62 -2.33 -4.97
CA THR A 136 -1.65 -1.29 -5.03
C THR A 136 -2.33 -1.13 -6.38
N ALA A 137 -1.70 -1.58 -7.48
CA ALA A 137 -2.31 -1.57 -8.80
C ALA A 137 -3.43 -2.62 -8.96
N LYS A 138 -3.43 -3.68 -8.16
CA LYS A 138 -4.45 -4.74 -8.22
C LYS A 138 -5.82 -4.24 -7.77
N ASP A 139 -5.86 -3.47 -6.70
CA ASP A 139 -7.11 -3.13 -6.00
C ASP A 139 -7.34 -1.61 -5.89
N LYS A 140 -6.33 -0.76 -6.10
CA LYS A 140 -6.41 0.72 -6.06
C LYS A 140 -6.98 1.34 -4.76
N ILE A 141 -7.50 0.54 -3.82
CA ILE A 141 -8.11 0.99 -2.56
C ILE A 141 -7.80 0.10 -1.36
N ASN A 142 -7.68 -1.21 -1.54
CA ASN A 142 -7.36 -2.15 -0.47
C ASN A 142 -5.85 -2.25 -0.21
N TYR A 143 -5.25 -1.11 0.13
CA TYR A 143 -3.87 -1.02 0.57
C TYR A 143 -3.70 0.07 1.64
N SER A 144 -2.60 -0.03 2.37
CA SER A 144 -2.13 0.94 3.34
C SER A 144 -0.90 1.67 2.78
N VAL A 145 -0.78 2.96 3.07
CA VAL A 145 0.41 3.77 2.81
C VAL A 145 0.76 4.60 4.04
N GLN A 146 2.04 4.68 4.37
CA GLN A 146 2.51 5.57 5.43
C GLN A 146 3.88 6.17 5.08
N ALA A 147 4.08 7.44 5.45
CA ALA A 147 5.40 8.04 5.37
C ALA A 147 6.28 7.50 6.51
N VAL A 148 7.41 6.92 6.15
CA VAL A 148 8.42 6.43 7.10
C VAL A 148 9.79 6.97 6.72
N PHE A 149 10.74 7.00 7.65
CA PHE A 149 12.09 7.48 7.34
C PHE A 149 12.75 6.63 6.25
N THR A 150 13.42 7.32 5.31
CA THR A 150 14.13 6.73 4.17
C THR A 150 15.05 5.59 4.60
N SER A 151 15.79 5.76 5.70
CA SER A 151 16.72 4.76 6.24
C SER A 151 16.01 3.49 6.71
N TYR A 152 14.85 3.60 7.35
CA TYR A 152 14.06 2.44 7.77
C TYR A 152 13.44 1.74 6.57
N ASN A 153 12.87 2.51 5.63
CA ASN A 153 12.26 1.94 4.43
C ASN A 153 13.27 1.15 3.59
N ALA A 154 14.50 1.67 3.45
CA ALA A 154 15.57 1.00 2.73
C ALA A 154 15.94 -0.34 3.39
N ARG A 155 16.17 -0.34 4.71
CA ARG A 155 16.50 -1.57 5.46
C ARG A 155 15.40 -2.62 5.39
N HIS A 156 14.13 -2.21 5.48
CA HIS A 156 13.00 -3.14 5.33
C HIS A 156 12.93 -3.72 3.90
N GLY A 157 13.17 -2.89 2.89
CA GLY A 157 13.25 -3.34 1.50
C GLY A 157 14.38 -4.35 1.26
N GLU A 158 15.56 -4.10 1.80
CA GLU A 158 16.71 -5.03 1.76
C GLU A 158 16.37 -6.35 2.46
N ALA A 159 15.75 -6.31 3.64
CA ALA A 159 15.32 -7.50 4.35
C ALA A 159 14.29 -8.32 3.56
N LEU A 160 13.34 -7.66 2.90
CA LEU A 160 12.34 -8.32 2.05
C LEU A 160 12.99 -8.96 0.80
N GLN A 161 13.98 -8.30 0.18
CA GLN A 161 14.74 -8.87 -0.93
C GLN A 161 15.60 -10.07 -0.50
N ALA A 162 16.23 -9.98 0.68
CA ALA A 162 16.98 -11.07 1.26
C ALA A 162 16.07 -12.27 1.54
N PHE A 163 14.87 -12.05 2.09
CA PHE A 163 13.84 -13.07 2.27
C PHE A 163 13.46 -13.74 0.94
N TYR A 164 13.17 -12.97 -0.11
CA TYR A 164 12.87 -13.52 -1.44
C TYR A 164 14.01 -14.38 -1.98
N SER A 165 15.26 -13.98 -1.75
CA SER A 165 16.44 -14.71 -2.21
C SER A 165 16.67 -15.98 -1.41
N GLN A 166 16.58 -15.90 -0.08
CA GLN A 166 16.80 -17.02 0.84
C GLN A 166 15.79 -18.15 0.61
N TYR A 167 14.51 -17.81 0.45
CA TYR A 167 13.45 -18.77 0.22
C TYR A 167 13.18 -19.03 -1.27
N ARG A 168 14.00 -18.46 -2.15
CA ARG A 168 13.93 -18.60 -3.62
C ARG A 168 12.51 -18.34 -4.16
N LEU A 169 11.85 -17.30 -3.63
CA LEU A 169 10.49 -16.98 -4.06
C LEU A 169 10.52 -16.53 -5.51
N LEU A 170 9.84 -17.28 -6.38
CA LEU A 170 9.69 -16.96 -7.78
C LEU A 170 8.66 -15.85 -7.98
N THR A 171 8.85 -15.06 -9.03
CA THR A 171 7.87 -14.03 -9.40
C THR A 171 6.65 -14.67 -10.04
N TYR A 172 5.46 -14.30 -9.58
CA TYR A 172 4.19 -14.68 -10.15
C TYR A 172 3.56 -13.50 -10.90
N GLY A 173 3.22 -13.72 -12.17
CA GLY A 173 2.45 -12.80 -12.99
C GLY A 173 1.33 -13.57 -13.70
N PRO A 174 0.04 -13.28 -13.46
CA PRO A 174 -1.08 -14.11 -13.94
C PRO A 174 -1.16 -14.27 -15.47
N VAL A 175 -0.48 -13.39 -16.22
CA VAL A 175 -0.39 -13.45 -17.68
C VAL A 175 0.73 -14.40 -18.15
N ASN A 176 1.88 -14.38 -17.49
CA ASN A 176 3.09 -15.09 -17.93
C ASN A 176 3.37 -16.37 -17.12
N THR A 177 2.75 -16.53 -15.95
CA THR A 177 2.79 -17.72 -15.09
C THR A 177 1.35 -18.14 -14.78
N ILE A 178 0.82 -19.08 -15.57
CA ILE A 178 -0.62 -19.40 -15.65
C ILE A 178 -1.11 -20.23 -14.45
N THR A 179 -0.22 -20.95 -13.76
CA THR A 179 -0.59 -21.81 -12.62
C THR A 179 -0.15 -21.21 -11.29
N LYS A 180 -1.12 -20.93 -10.39
CA LYS A 180 -0.86 -20.60 -8.97
C LYS A 180 -0.37 -21.81 -8.14
N VAL A 181 -0.37 -23.01 -8.72
CA VAL A 181 -0.32 -24.26 -7.97
C VAL A 181 1.11 -24.66 -7.54
N SER A 182 2.16 -23.94 -7.98
CA SER A 182 3.56 -24.28 -7.63
C SER A 182 4.42 -23.20 -6.94
N ASP A 183 4.06 -21.91 -6.91
CA ASP A 183 5.12 -20.88 -6.81
C ASP A 183 5.10 -20.00 -5.55
N SER A 184 5.68 -20.50 -4.45
CA SER A 184 6.27 -19.66 -3.39
C SER A 184 5.37 -18.56 -2.75
N PRO A 185 4.13 -18.88 -2.31
CA PRO A 185 3.34 -17.95 -1.51
C PRO A 185 4.03 -17.62 -0.19
N PHE A 186 3.76 -16.44 0.36
CA PHE A 186 4.26 -16.08 1.68
C PHE A 186 3.24 -15.24 2.46
N TRP A 187 3.46 -15.19 3.77
CA TRP A 187 2.70 -14.40 4.72
C TRP A 187 3.66 -13.58 5.57
N VAL A 188 3.11 -12.55 6.21
CA VAL A 188 3.81 -11.61 7.06
C VAL A 188 3.33 -11.79 8.49
N GLN A 189 4.29 -11.83 9.41
CA GLN A 189 4.07 -11.71 10.84
C GLN A 189 5.03 -10.66 11.37
N ILE A 190 4.51 -9.73 12.17
CA ILE A 190 5.36 -8.83 12.96
C ILE A 190 5.76 -9.58 14.23
N VAL A 191 7.06 -9.73 14.45
CA VAL A 191 7.63 -10.34 15.65
C VAL A 191 8.29 -9.25 16.50
N GLU A 192 8.07 -9.33 17.81
CA GLU A 192 8.66 -8.41 18.80
C GLU A 192 10.14 -8.72 19.05
#